data_AF-A0A831P4M9-F1
#
_entry.id   AF-A0A831P4M9-F1
#
_cell.length_a   1.000
_cell.length_b   1.000
_cell.length_c   1.000
_cell.angle_alpha   90.00
_cell.angle_beta   90.00
_cell.angle_gamma   90.00
#
_symmetry.space_group_name_H-M   'P 1'
#
loop_
_entity.id
_entity.type
_entity.pdbx_description
1 polymer ?
#
loop_
_entity_poly.entity_id
_entity_poly.type
_entity_poly.pdbx_seq_one_letter_code
_entity_poly.pdbx_strand_id
1 'polypeptide(L)'
;MQPINAEVYKSWLHNSTKYFEIYYPEEVYKDPILQSKLNMLLLGADSTYEGHFKLFGIKPQEAKIYLYPSKDSLKNITGKNTLWFVDYQNREIHIVLIEESGMYSSFEIVSALLEFAAGEKLPDVLVIGFGVLNFRIPMSSQESYVSIEQLKSLDLRKEYNETLYAEAGDLLRYIADTYGPQALINTLKDGNIPTVNEKDFLEFLEVEDYETSNIEKTTITLKISMKQKKFEGAVIYSNVTSQPYIYFRRTPRINIKEIKVNGENVDFIQSFTVVIPAKNFKKGDIEIKYSGDYSKIEKIAPKRGYIEGQIKEDIAFLRGTFLRPMLNSVELFNVIEVRAKTDKGAVIAPGELISSNVWRISFPQGFSGVIPVFAGEFKKIELTNGYLTVYYMDIDDKTAERYANLTAEILEFGMKHFGKPGYGKVKVVYPKGISISSLMLDTLAYSHNPVRYKYGYAYEIAHWWVPGTVTFDTNMSQFWFNLAFPWYYSLKYAQNTSQESYRELRNYGISKYHKATKYGEKDVPLTEVWKVWERDINLYYAVGAYKGALVLERLEEYAGKEAFFQSLREFFKKYRLREG
;
A
#
# COMPACT_ATOMS: atom_id res chain seq x y z
N MET A 1 -21.35 1.93 39.40
CA MET A 1 -20.06 1.39 38.91
C MET A 1 -19.20 1.04 40.11
N GLN A 2 -18.55 -0.12 40.14
CA GLN A 2 -17.45 -0.32 41.09
C GLN A 2 -16.28 0.57 40.63
N PRO A 3 -15.61 1.29 41.56
CA PRO A 3 -14.46 2.10 41.19
C PRO A 3 -13.34 1.20 40.64
N ILE A 4 -12.81 1.57 39.48
CA ILE A 4 -11.67 0.87 38.87
C ILE A 4 -10.50 0.96 39.86
N ASN A 5 -9.89 -0.18 40.19
CA ASN A 5 -8.79 -0.21 41.17
C ASN A 5 -7.54 0.44 40.57
N ALA A 6 -7.30 1.71 40.93
CA ALA A 6 -6.16 2.50 40.47
C ALA A 6 -4.78 1.87 40.78
N GLU A 7 -4.70 0.91 41.72
CA GLU A 7 -3.45 0.21 42.02
C GLU A 7 -2.95 -0.67 40.88
N VAL A 8 -3.85 -1.19 40.04
CA VAL A 8 -3.51 -2.07 38.92
C VAL A 8 -2.62 -1.36 37.89
N TYR A 9 -2.82 -0.05 37.71
CA TYR A 9 -2.10 0.73 36.71
C TYR A 9 -0.75 1.28 37.18
N LYS A 10 -0.41 1.14 38.48
CA LYS A 10 0.88 1.65 39.02
C LYS A 10 2.09 0.99 38.37
N SER A 11 1.96 -0.25 37.90
CA SER A 11 3.02 -1.01 37.22
C SER A 11 2.99 -0.88 35.70
N TRP A 12 2.01 -0.16 35.15
CA TRP A 12 1.88 -0.01 33.70
C TRP A 12 2.89 1.02 33.19
N LEU A 13 3.40 0.75 31.99
CA LEU A 13 4.19 1.71 31.23
C LEU A 13 3.27 2.81 30.72
N HIS A 14 3.82 3.99 30.45
CA HIS A 14 3.04 5.07 29.87
C HIS A 14 3.83 5.92 28.87
N ASN A 15 3.09 6.50 27.92
CA ASN A 15 3.58 7.52 27.01
C ASN A 15 2.59 8.68 26.92
N SER A 16 3.10 9.85 26.58
CA SER A 16 2.29 11.07 26.41
C SER A 16 2.30 11.53 24.96
N THR A 17 1.15 12.02 24.51
CA THR A 17 0.95 12.74 23.25
C THR A 17 0.41 14.14 23.55
N LYS A 18 -0.05 14.89 22.54
CA LYS A 18 -0.60 16.23 22.79
C LYS A 18 -1.89 16.19 23.62
N TYR A 19 -2.72 15.16 23.43
CA TYR A 19 -4.02 15.06 24.10
C TYR A 19 -4.20 13.81 24.96
N PHE A 20 -3.26 12.87 24.94
CA PHE A 20 -3.45 11.57 25.59
C PHE A 20 -2.28 11.16 26.45
N GLU A 21 -2.59 10.72 27.68
CA GLU A 21 -1.74 9.85 28.49
C GLU A 21 -2.13 8.39 28.20
N ILE A 22 -1.21 7.61 27.67
CA ILE A 22 -1.47 6.25 27.18
C ILE A 22 -0.79 5.27 28.12
N TYR A 23 -1.57 4.44 28.81
CA TYR A 23 -1.12 3.42 29.75
C TYR A 23 -1.26 2.03 29.15
N TYR A 24 -0.24 1.19 29.33
CA TYR A 24 -0.24 -0.19 28.83
C TYR A 24 0.67 -1.11 29.67
N PRO A 25 0.36 -2.40 29.82
CA PRO A 25 1.24 -3.34 30.51
C PRO A 25 2.49 -3.67 29.67
N GLU A 26 3.54 -4.18 30.30
CA GLU A 26 4.81 -4.53 29.64
C GLU A 26 4.63 -5.53 28.47
N GLU A 27 3.61 -6.38 28.54
CA GLU A 27 3.23 -7.32 27.47
C GLU A 27 2.98 -6.63 26.13
N VAL A 28 2.27 -5.49 26.13
CA VAL A 28 1.98 -4.71 24.91
C VAL A 28 3.28 -4.19 24.27
N TYR A 29 4.30 -3.90 25.08
CA TYR A 29 5.60 -3.44 24.59
C TYR A 29 6.49 -4.57 24.07
N LYS A 30 6.39 -5.76 24.67
CA LYS A 30 7.19 -6.94 24.32
C LYS A 30 6.65 -7.65 23.09
N ASP A 31 5.33 -7.71 22.94
CA ASP A 31 4.68 -8.33 21.79
C ASP A 31 4.82 -7.43 20.54
N PRO A 32 5.42 -7.90 19.44
CA PRO A 32 5.63 -7.08 18.25
C PRO A 32 4.34 -6.60 17.55
N ILE A 33 3.26 -7.38 17.62
CA ILE A 33 1.96 -7.05 17.01
C ILE A 33 1.30 -5.95 17.84
N LEU A 34 1.20 -6.14 19.15
CA LEU A 34 0.62 -5.16 20.07
C LEU A 34 1.44 -3.86 20.08
N GLN A 35 2.77 -3.96 20.07
CA GLN A 35 3.67 -2.80 19.99
C GLN A 35 3.44 -2.00 18.70
N SER A 36 3.14 -2.66 17.59
CA SER A 36 2.83 -1.97 16.33
C SER A 36 1.55 -1.13 16.46
N LYS A 37 0.53 -1.61 17.18
CA LYS A 37 -0.72 -0.86 17.43
C LYS A 37 -0.49 0.34 18.36
N LEU A 38 0.31 0.16 19.41
CA LEU A 38 0.76 1.27 20.26
C LEU A 38 1.47 2.35 19.43
N ASN A 39 2.37 1.96 18.53
CA ASN A 39 3.06 2.92 17.65
C ASN A 39 2.08 3.69 16.75
N MET A 40 1.07 3.03 16.18
CA MET A 40 0.03 3.71 15.39
C MET A 40 -0.71 4.78 16.21
N LEU A 41 -1.05 4.47 17.46
CA LEU A 41 -1.66 5.42 18.40
C LEU A 41 -0.72 6.62 18.67
N LEU A 42 0.54 6.38 19.02
CA LEU A 42 1.51 7.44 19.34
C LEU A 42 1.80 8.40 18.17
N LEU A 43 1.62 7.92 16.95
CA LEU A 43 1.85 8.70 15.72
C LEU A 43 0.59 9.41 15.25
N GLY A 44 -0.55 8.74 15.32
CA GLY A 44 -1.78 9.17 14.66
C GLY A 44 -2.82 9.79 15.58
N ALA A 45 -2.83 9.46 16.88
CA ALA A 45 -3.95 9.76 17.79
C ALA A 45 -4.32 11.24 17.80
N ASP A 46 -3.32 12.13 17.93
CA ASP A 46 -3.54 13.56 17.94
C ASP A 46 -4.19 14.05 16.64
N SER A 47 -3.66 13.63 15.48
CA SER A 47 -4.21 14.03 14.17
C SER A 47 -5.62 13.50 13.94
N THR A 48 -5.90 12.29 14.40
CA THR A 48 -7.22 11.65 14.32
C THR A 48 -8.22 12.36 15.22
N TYR A 49 -7.84 12.62 16.46
CA TYR A 49 -8.68 13.31 17.43
C TYR A 49 -8.96 14.75 17.02
N GLU A 50 -7.97 15.48 16.48
CA GLU A 50 -8.17 16.80 15.87
C GLU A 50 -9.12 16.73 14.67
N GLY A 51 -9.03 15.67 13.85
CA GLY A 51 -9.96 15.42 12.75
C GLY A 51 -11.40 15.20 13.22
N HIS A 52 -11.60 14.36 14.23
CA HIS A 52 -12.92 14.10 14.81
C HIS A 52 -13.47 15.31 15.58
N PHE A 53 -12.62 16.10 16.23
CA PHE A 53 -13.04 17.35 16.85
C PHE A 53 -13.69 18.29 15.83
N LYS A 54 -13.08 18.47 14.64
CA LYS A 54 -13.67 19.28 13.57
C LYS A 54 -15.04 18.75 13.11
N LEU A 55 -15.20 17.43 13.11
CA LEU A 55 -16.47 16.78 12.79
C LEU A 55 -17.56 17.20 13.79
N PHE A 56 -17.31 17.07 15.10
CA PHE A 56 -18.33 17.34 16.13
C PHE A 56 -18.38 18.79 16.66
N GLY A 57 -17.41 19.63 16.31
CA GLY A 57 -17.38 21.04 16.74
C GLY A 57 -17.15 21.25 18.24
N ILE A 58 -16.53 20.27 18.92
CA ILE A 58 -16.31 20.29 20.39
C ILE A 58 -15.02 21.09 20.71
N LYS A 59 -14.20 20.80 21.70
CA LYS A 59 -12.79 21.25 21.74
C LYS A 59 -11.98 20.05 22.16
N PRO A 60 -10.77 19.82 21.61
CA PRO A 60 -9.95 18.71 22.07
C PRO A 60 -9.71 18.83 23.57
N GLN A 61 -9.94 17.75 24.30
CA GLN A 61 -9.68 17.65 25.74
C GLN A 61 -8.62 16.58 25.98
N GLU A 62 -7.84 16.78 27.03
CA GLU A 62 -6.92 15.73 27.50
C GLU A 62 -7.70 14.55 28.06
N ALA A 63 -7.22 13.34 27.77
CA ALA A 63 -7.81 12.08 28.19
C ALA A 63 -6.74 11.03 28.49
N LYS A 64 -7.14 9.96 29.17
CA LYS A 64 -6.30 8.79 29.37
C LYS A 64 -6.75 7.65 28.47
N ILE A 65 -5.80 6.93 27.89
CA ILE A 65 -6.06 5.72 27.12
C ILE A 65 -5.43 4.54 27.84
N TYR A 66 -6.21 3.49 28.10
CA TYR A 66 -5.76 2.25 28.70
C TYR A 66 -5.82 1.13 27.66
N LEU A 67 -4.66 0.58 27.33
CA LEU A 67 -4.54 -0.53 26.37
C LEU A 67 -4.45 -1.86 27.10
N TYR A 68 -5.30 -2.80 26.70
CA TYR A 68 -5.37 -4.14 27.27
C TYR A 68 -4.92 -5.16 26.21
N PRO A 69 -4.07 -6.14 26.58
CA PRO A 69 -3.59 -7.16 25.64
C PRO A 69 -4.70 -8.16 25.26
N SER A 70 -5.77 -8.25 26.05
CA SER A 70 -6.88 -9.16 25.77
C SER A 70 -8.20 -8.67 26.37
N LYS A 71 -9.32 -9.20 25.85
CA LYS A 71 -10.67 -8.93 26.35
C LYS A 71 -10.85 -9.42 27.79
N ASP A 72 -10.26 -10.56 28.12
CA ASP A 72 -10.27 -11.07 29.50
C ASP A 72 -9.53 -10.14 30.45
N SER A 73 -8.40 -9.56 30.02
CA SER A 73 -7.68 -8.55 30.83
C SER A 73 -8.56 -7.33 31.12
N LEU A 74 -9.23 -6.78 30.10
CA LEU A 74 -10.16 -5.65 30.28
C LEU A 74 -11.32 -6.03 31.21
N LYS A 75 -11.93 -7.20 31.02
CA LYS A 75 -13.05 -7.69 31.84
C LYS A 75 -12.65 -7.91 33.29
N ASN A 76 -11.48 -8.48 33.55
CA ASN A 76 -10.99 -8.73 34.90
C ASN A 76 -10.70 -7.43 35.67
N ILE A 77 -10.27 -6.37 34.98
CA ILE A 77 -9.92 -5.09 35.60
C ILE A 77 -11.13 -4.16 35.75
N THR A 78 -12.03 -4.13 34.76
CA THR A 78 -13.13 -3.15 34.67
C THR A 78 -14.53 -3.76 34.85
N GLY A 79 -14.64 -5.09 34.81
CA GLY A 79 -15.92 -5.81 34.78
C GLY A 79 -16.66 -5.74 33.44
N LYS A 80 -16.15 -5.02 32.44
CA LYS A 80 -16.80 -4.84 31.14
C LYS A 80 -16.42 -5.94 30.16
N ASN A 81 -17.41 -6.49 29.46
CA ASN A 81 -17.20 -7.58 28.49
C ASN A 81 -17.29 -7.06 27.05
N THR A 82 -16.34 -6.23 26.64
CA THR A 82 -16.35 -5.50 25.36
C THR A 82 -14.93 -5.30 24.83
N LEU A 83 -14.80 -4.99 23.55
CA LEU A 83 -13.54 -4.64 22.89
C LEU A 83 -13.08 -3.21 23.21
N TRP A 84 -14.00 -2.26 23.43
CA TRP A 84 -13.66 -0.94 23.94
C TRP A 84 -14.84 -0.28 24.64
N PHE A 85 -14.56 0.68 25.52
CA PHE A 85 -15.56 1.61 26.03
C PHE A 85 -14.94 2.95 26.40
N VAL A 86 -15.77 3.99 26.43
CA VAL A 86 -15.38 5.34 26.84
C VAL A 86 -16.06 5.67 28.18
N ASP A 87 -15.26 6.07 29.17
CA ASP A 87 -15.73 6.69 30.41
C ASP A 87 -15.70 8.21 30.24
N TYR A 88 -16.84 8.78 29.87
CA TYR A 88 -16.98 10.22 29.65
C TYR A 88 -16.81 11.05 30.93
N GLN A 89 -17.07 10.48 32.10
CA GLN A 89 -16.97 11.20 33.37
C GLN A 89 -15.50 11.38 33.76
N ASN A 90 -14.72 10.31 33.64
CA ASN A 90 -13.30 10.31 33.98
C ASN A 90 -12.39 10.71 32.81
N ARG A 91 -12.94 10.85 31.60
CA ARG A 91 -12.20 11.09 30.35
C ARG A 91 -11.18 9.99 30.09
N GLU A 92 -11.66 8.75 30.19
CA GLU A 92 -10.84 7.55 30.01
C GLU A 92 -11.37 6.72 28.84
N ILE A 93 -10.45 6.18 28.05
CA ILE A 93 -10.75 5.31 26.91
C ILE A 93 -10.08 3.97 27.20
N HIS A 94 -10.86 2.88 27.20
CA HIS A 94 -10.35 1.54 27.48
C HIS A 94 -10.47 0.69 26.22
N ILE A 95 -9.35 0.11 25.76
CA ILE A 95 -9.26 -0.53 24.45
C ILE A 95 -8.57 -1.88 24.57
N VAL A 96 -9.20 -2.95 24.08
CA VAL A 96 -8.59 -4.25 23.86
C VAL A 96 -7.86 -4.24 22.52
N LEU A 97 -6.57 -4.55 22.52
CA LEU A 97 -5.80 -4.70 21.30
C LEU A 97 -6.05 -6.09 20.70
N ILE A 98 -6.55 -6.13 19.46
CA ILE A 98 -6.95 -7.39 18.81
C ILE A 98 -5.77 -7.96 18.00
N GLU A 99 -5.32 -9.18 18.26
CA GLU A 99 -4.11 -9.78 17.66
C GLU A 99 -4.34 -10.39 16.26
N GLU A 100 -5.28 -9.88 15.47
CA GLU A 100 -5.60 -10.48 14.17
C GLU A 100 -4.59 -10.08 13.09
N SER A 101 -3.80 -11.07 12.66
CA SER A 101 -2.62 -10.93 11.78
C SER A 101 -2.90 -10.39 10.36
N GLY A 102 -4.16 -10.36 9.93
CA GLY A 102 -4.58 -9.79 8.64
C GLY A 102 -4.74 -8.25 8.67
N MET A 103 -4.93 -7.70 9.87
CA MET A 103 -5.27 -6.30 10.08
C MET A 103 -4.08 -5.53 10.66
N TYR A 104 -3.25 -4.94 9.79
CA TYR A 104 -2.38 -3.80 10.16
C TYR A 104 -3.22 -2.52 10.40
N SER A 105 -4.44 -2.70 10.93
CA SER A 105 -5.41 -1.67 11.28
C SER A 105 -5.50 -1.57 12.80
N SER A 106 -6.01 -0.46 13.28
CA SER A 106 -6.36 -0.30 14.68
C SER A 106 -7.77 0.28 14.73
N PHE A 107 -8.72 -0.47 14.15
CA PHE A 107 -10.11 -0.04 14.06
C PHE A 107 -10.66 0.21 15.46
N GLU A 108 -10.28 -0.60 16.45
CA GLU A 108 -10.70 -0.46 17.84
C GLU A 108 -10.28 0.89 18.42
N ILE A 109 -9.13 1.40 17.98
CA ILE A 109 -8.60 2.70 18.38
C ILE A 109 -9.36 3.82 17.68
N VAL A 110 -9.57 3.71 16.38
CA VAL A 110 -10.29 4.72 15.59
C VAL A 110 -11.74 4.85 16.09
N SER A 111 -12.43 3.72 16.31
CA SER A 111 -13.79 3.67 16.86
C SER A 111 -13.88 4.35 18.21
N ALA A 112 -12.97 4.02 19.13
CA ALA A 112 -12.98 4.59 20.48
C ALA A 112 -12.66 6.09 20.48
N LEU A 113 -11.73 6.55 19.64
CA LEU A 113 -11.41 7.98 19.47
C LEU A 113 -12.55 8.76 18.81
N LEU A 114 -13.30 8.15 17.89
CA LEU A 114 -14.47 8.77 17.27
C LEU A 114 -15.59 8.98 18.30
N GLU A 115 -15.88 7.95 19.08
CA GLU A 115 -16.86 8.00 20.16
C GLU A 115 -16.47 9.00 21.26
N PHE A 116 -15.21 8.99 21.70
CA PHE A 116 -14.73 9.96 22.67
C PHE A 116 -14.85 11.41 22.15
N ALA A 117 -14.59 11.63 20.85
CA ALA A 117 -14.75 12.95 20.24
C ALA A 117 -16.22 13.37 20.10
N ALA A 118 -17.15 12.42 19.91
CA ALA A 118 -18.58 12.70 19.90
C ALA A 118 -19.11 13.10 21.28
N GLY A 119 -18.47 12.60 22.36
CA GLY A 119 -18.91 12.83 23.74
C GLY A 119 -20.11 11.98 24.15
N GLU A 120 -20.54 11.07 23.28
CA GLU A 120 -21.64 10.13 23.52
C GLU A 120 -21.44 8.84 22.73
N LYS A 121 -22.16 7.78 23.13
CA LYS A 121 -22.10 6.48 22.46
C LYS A 121 -22.77 6.56 21.10
N LEU A 122 -21.99 6.35 20.04
CA LEU A 122 -22.50 6.23 18.66
C LEU A 122 -22.90 4.79 18.32
N PRO A 123 -23.77 4.57 17.31
CA PRO A 123 -24.09 3.24 16.80
C PRO A 123 -22.85 2.45 16.39
N ASP A 124 -22.83 1.16 16.75
CA ASP A 124 -21.64 0.31 16.60
C ASP A 124 -21.22 0.14 15.14
N VAL A 125 -22.19 -0.04 14.24
CA VAL A 125 -22.00 -0.11 12.79
C VAL A 125 -21.29 1.15 12.23
N LEU A 126 -21.54 2.33 12.81
CA LEU A 126 -20.92 3.57 12.36
C LEU A 126 -19.46 3.67 12.81
N VAL A 127 -19.21 3.45 14.10
CA VAL A 127 -17.84 3.60 14.64
C VAL A 127 -16.92 2.52 14.08
N ILE A 128 -17.38 1.28 13.97
CA ILE A 128 -16.63 0.19 13.35
C ILE A 128 -16.48 0.41 11.86
N GLY A 129 -17.59 0.73 11.17
CA GLY A 129 -17.58 0.99 9.74
C GLY A 129 -16.57 2.08 9.40
N PHE A 130 -16.45 3.12 10.23
CA PHE A 130 -15.47 4.18 10.03
C PHE A 130 -14.04 3.74 10.38
N GLY A 131 -13.87 2.95 11.43
CA GLY A 131 -12.59 2.37 11.83
C GLY A 131 -12.01 1.41 10.78
N VAL A 132 -12.86 0.74 10.01
CA VAL A 132 -12.50 -0.16 8.93
C VAL A 132 -12.70 0.43 7.53
N LEU A 133 -13.22 1.66 7.42
CA LEU A 133 -13.34 2.39 6.15
C LEU A 133 -11.95 2.46 5.52
N ASN A 134 -11.81 1.96 4.29
CA ASN A 134 -10.55 1.81 3.52
C ASN A 134 -9.63 0.63 3.91
N PHE A 135 -10.02 -0.20 4.88
CA PHE A 135 -9.42 -1.52 5.03
C PHE A 135 -10.25 -2.49 4.19
N ARG A 136 -9.72 -2.90 3.04
CA ARG A 136 -10.32 -3.99 2.26
C ARG A 136 -10.12 -5.27 3.07
N ILE A 137 -11.10 -5.57 3.91
CA ILE A 137 -11.20 -6.84 4.59
C ILE A 137 -11.66 -7.82 3.50
N PRO A 138 -10.83 -8.80 3.10
CA PRO A 138 -11.24 -9.75 2.08
C PRO A 138 -12.50 -10.46 2.59
N MET A 139 -13.62 -10.29 1.90
CA MET A 139 -14.82 -11.04 2.26
C MET A 139 -14.49 -12.53 2.23
N SER A 140 -14.67 -13.21 3.37
CA SER A 140 -14.94 -14.64 3.33
C SER A 140 -16.22 -14.82 2.50
N SER A 141 -16.25 -15.86 1.66
CA SER A 141 -17.28 -16.17 0.66
C SER A 141 -18.69 -15.65 1.01
N GLN A 142 -19.38 -15.08 0.01
CA GLN A 142 -20.75 -14.51 0.03
C GLN A 142 -21.86 -15.37 0.67
N GLU A 143 -21.55 -16.54 1.23
CA GLU A 143 -22.49 -17.45 1.88
C GLU A 143 -23.07 -16.93 3.21
N SER A 144 -22.71 -15.72 3.67
CA SER A 144 -23.08 -15.22 5.01
C SER A 144 -23.53 -13.75 5.11
N TYR A 145 -24.03 -13.14 4.03
CA TYR A 145 -24.53 -11.75 4.04
C TYR A 145 -25.56 -11.49 5.15
N VAL A 146 -25.38 -10.38 5.89
CA VAL A 146 -26.34 -9.89 6.89
C VAL A 146 -27.04 -8.63 6.38
N SER A 147 -28.36 -8.54 6.57
CA SER A 147 -29.11 -7.38 6.08
C SER A 147 -28.71 -6.08 6.76
N ILE A 148 -28.89 -4.93 6.09
CA ILE A 148 -28.51 -3.62 6.65
C ILE A 148 -29.21 -3.36 7.99
N GLU A 149 -30.48 -3.71 8.13
CA GLU A 149 -31.23 -3.54 9.38
C GLU A 149 -30.75 -4.48 10.49
N GLN A 150 -30.37 -5.71 10.15
CA GLN A 150 -29.74 -6.61 11.12
C GLN A 150 -28.40 -6.05 11.56
N LEU A 151 -27.54 -5.63 10.63
CA LEU A 151 -26.22 -5.06 10.90
C LEU A 151 -26.28 -3.85 11.85
N LYS A 152 -27.27 -2.96 11.66
CA LYS A 152 -27.54 -1.81 12.56
C LYS A 152 -27.87 -2.20 13.99
N SER A 153 -28.45 -3.38 14.20
CA SER A 153 -28.93 -3.85 15.50
C SER A 153 -27.91 -4.69 16.28
N LEU A 154 -26.82 -5.12 15.66
CA LEU A 154 -25.81 -5.99 16.28
C LEU A 154 -24.92 -5.24 17.28
N ASP A 155 -24.62 -5.88 18.41
CA ASP A 155 -23.57 -5.46 19.33
C ASP A 155 -22.21 -5.91 18.80
N LEU A 156 -21.67 -5.11 17.89
CA LEU A 156 -20.40 -5.41 17.25
C LEU A 156 -19.19 -5.15 18.18
N ARG A 157 -19.39 -4.55 19.36
CA ARG A 157 -18.31 -4.35 20.35
C ARG A 157 -18.06 -5.57 21.21
N LYS A 158 -18.95 -6.55 21.18
CA LYS A 158 -18.83 -7.75 22.01
C LYS A 158 -17.63 -8.58 21.55
N GLU A 159 -17.56 -8.90 20.26
CA GLU A 159 -16.53 -9.76 19.68
C GLU A 159 -16.16 -9.30 18.27
N TYR A 160 -14.92 -9.56 17.89
CA TYR A 160 -14.44 -9.26 16.54
C TYR A 160 -15.03 -10.28 15.57
N ASN A 161 -15.60 -9.79 14.48
CA ASN A 161 -16.09 -10.61 13.39
C ASN A 161 -15.70 -9.96 12.06
N GLU A 162 -14.78 -10.60 11.34
CA GLU A 162 -14.21 -10.05 10.11
C GLU A 162 -15.27 -9.71 9.06
N THR A 163 -16.24 -10.59 8.83
CA THR A 163 -17.31 -10.39 7.85
C THR A 163 -18.20 -9.21 8.21
N LEU A 164 -18.71 -9.15 9.44
CA LEU A 164 -19.60 -8.06 9.87
C LEU A 164 -18.90 -6.70 9.86
N TYR A 165 -17.60 -6.69 10.16
CA TYR A 165 -16.79 -5.47 10.14
C TYR A 165 -16.55 -5.02 8.69
N ALA A 166 -16.30 -5.95 7.78
CA ALA A 166 -16.20 -5.66 6.35
C ALA A 166 -17.51 -5.02 5.83
N GLU A 167 -18.65 -5.64 6.12
CA GLU A 167 -19.96 -5.14 5.72
C GLU A 167 -20.27 -3.75 6.30
N ALA A 168 -19.90 -3.48 7.55
CA ALA A 168 -20.04 -2.15 8.15
C ALA A 168 -19.19 -1.10 7.44
N GLY A 169 -17.95 -1.46 7.05
CA GLY A 169 -17.09 -0.61 6.24
C GLY A 169 -17.65 -0.36 4.84
N ASP A 170 -18.17 -1.41 4.19
CA ASP A 170 -18.80 -1.33 2.88
C ASP A 170 -20.07 -0.49 2.88
N LEU A 171 -20.87 -0.53 3.94
CA LEU A 171 -22.04 0.34 4.08
C LEU A 171 -21.64 1.82 4.12
N LEU A 172 -20.59 2.18 4.86
CA LEU A 172 -20.10 3.57 4.88
C LEU A 172 -19.45 3.97 3.55
N ARG A 173 -18.78 3.04 2.89
CA ARG A 173 -18.26 3.22 1.53
C ARG A 173 -19.41 3.53 0.58
N TYR A 174 -20.43 2.69 0.53
CA TYR A 174 -21.64 2.88 -0.28
C TYR A 174 -22.31 4.24 -0.04
N ILE A 175 -22.42 4.67 1.23
CA ILE A 175 -22.98 5.99 1.56
C ILE A 175 -22.14 7.11 0.94
N ALA A 176 -20.82 7.00 1.01
CA ALA A 176 -19.91 7.97 0.42
C ALA A 176 -19.96 7.94 -1.13
N ASP A 177 -20.00 6.75 -1.73
CA ASP A 177 -20.11 6.54 -3.19
C ASP A 177 -21.39 7.16 -3.75
N THR A 178 -22.51 6.87 -3.09
CA THR A 178 -23.85 7.16 -3.60
C THR A 178 -24.29 8.58 -3.28
N TYR A 179 -23.99 9.06 -2.07
CA TYR A 179 -24.51 10.32 -1.54
C TYR A 179 -23.43 11.40 -1.31
N GLY A 180 -22.15 11.05 -1.44
CA GLY A 180 -21.01 11.96 -1.32
C GLY A 180 -20.49 12.12 0.11
N PRO A 181 -19.30 12.75 0.29
CA PRO A 181 -18.62 12.84 1.57
C PRO A 181 -19.40 13.64 2.61
N GLN A 182 -20.20 14.63 2.19
CA GLN A 182 -21.05 15.36 3.13
C GLN A 182 -22.13 14.47 3.76
N ALA A 183 -22.67 13.49 3.01
CA ALA A 183 -23.64 12.54 3.55
C ALA A 183 -22.99 11.60 4.57
N LEU A 184 -21.78 11.10 4.28
CA LEU A 184 -20.99 10.34 5.24
C LEU A 184 -20.68 11.15 6.50
N ILE A 185 -20.27 12.41 6.34
CA ILE A 185 -20.02 13.33 7.46
C ILE A 185 -21.28 13.49 8.32
N ASN A 186 -22.43 13.78 7.70
CA ASN A 186 -23.69 13.93 8.44
C ASN A 186 -24.08 12.62 9.15
N THR A 187 -23.88 11.48 8.49
CA THR A 187 -24.13 10.15 9.07
C THR A 187 -23.31 9.95 10.35
N LEU A 188 -22.03 10.35 10.33
CA LEU A 188 -21.15 10.26 11.49
C LEU A 188 -21.51 11.27 12.60
N LYS A 189 -21.97 12.48 12.24
CA LYS A 189 -22.38 13.50 13.22
C LYS A 189 -23.69 13.16 13.92
N ASP A 190 -24.68 12.76 13.13
CA ASP A 190 -26.06 12.63 13.59
C ASP A 190 -26.36 11.24 14.13
N GLY A 191 -25.43 10.28 13.94
CA GLY A 191 -25.64 8.88 14.27
C GLY A 191 -26.68 8.18 13.41
N ASN A 192 -27.14 8.83 12.33
CA ASN A 192 -28.24 8.35 11.49
C ASN A 192 -27.74 7.86 10.13
N ILE A 193 -27.88 6.55 9.89
CA ILE A 193 -27.62 5.96 8.58
C ILE A 193 -28.79 6.29 7.65
N PRO A 194 -28.57 6.89 6.46
CA PRO A 194 -29.63 7.15 5.50
C PRO A 194 -30.33 5.84 5.10
N THR A 195 -31.58 5.93 4.64
CA THR A 195 -32.26 4.77 4.08
C THR A 195 -31.50 4.29 2.84
N VAL A 196 -30.97 3.07 2.91
CA VAL A 196 -30.27 2.40 1.81
C VAL A 196 -31.17 1.33 1.24
N ASN A 197 -31.26 1.26 -0.09
CA ASN A 197 -31.93 0.17 -0.77
C ASN A 197 -31.02 -1.06 -0.72
N GLU A 198 -31.49 -2.13 -0.07
CA GLU A 198 -30.75 -3.38 0.08
C GLU A 198 -30.28 -3.94 -1.26
N LYS A 199 -31.13 -3.87 -2.29
CA LYS A 199 -30.81 -4.40 -3.62
C LYS A 199 -29.65 -3.62 -4.24
N ASP A 200 -29.70 -2.30 -4.17
CA ASP A 200 -28.66 -1.43 -4.74
C ASP A 200 -27.33 -1.61 -3.97
N PHE A 201 -27.40 -1.88 -2.66
CA PHE A 201 -26.22 -2.20 -1.86
C PHE A 201 -25.63 -3.57 -2.22
N LEU A 202 -26.45 -4.60 -2.43
CA LEU A 202 -26.00 -5.91 -2.88
C LEU A 202 -25.36 -5.83 -4.28
N GLU A 203 -25.98 -5.10 -5.21
CA GLU A 203 -25.39 -4.84 -6.54
C GLU A 203 -24.04 -4.11 -6.39
N PHE A 204 -23.93 -3.15 -5.47
CA PHE A 204 -22.67 -2.48 -5.16
C PHE A 204 -21.58 -3.44 -4.65
N LEU A 205 -21.93 -4.42 -3.81
CA LEU A 205 -20.98 -5.44 -3.33
C LEU A 205 -20.52 -6.41 -4.43
N GLU A 206 -21.32 -6.60 -5.48
CA GLU A 206 -21.00 -7.49 -6.61
C GLU A 206 -20.09 -6.83 -7.66
N VAL A 207 -20.08 -5.50 -7.75
CA VAL A 207 -19.23 -4.79 -8.71
C VAL A 207 -17.77 -4.90 -8.26
N GLU A 208 -16.94 -5.52 -9.10
CA GLU A 208 -15.50 -5.52 -8.86
C GLU A 208 -14.95 -4.09 -8.89
N ASP A 209 -14.35 -3.74 -7.77
CA ASP A 209 -13.82 -2.44 -7.42
C ASP A 209 -12.64 -2.07 -8.33
N TYR A 210 -12.92 -1.42 -9.46
CA TYR A 210 -11.91 -0.72 -10.26
C TYR A 210 -12.30 0.75 -10.41
N GLU A 211 -12.60 1.39 -9.29
CA GLU A 211 -12.67 2.84 -9.28
C GLU A 211 -11.36 3.41 -9.80
N THR A 212 -11.42 4.15 -10.91
CA THR A 212 -10.25 4.79 -11.50
C THR A 212 -10.38 6.30 -11.42
N SER A 213 -9.26 6.96 -11.11
CA SER A 213 -9.11 8.40 -11.23
C SER A 213 -8.15 8.70 -12.36
N ASN A 214 -8.63 9.41 -13.39
CA ASN A 214 -7.74 9.93 -14.43
C ASN A 214 -7.11 11.24 -13.94
N ILE A 215 -5.79 11.32 -13.99
CA ILE A 215 -5.02 12.44 -13.46
C ILE A 215 -4.06 12.92 -14.54
N GLU A 216 -4.25 14.14 -15.02
CA GLU A 216 -3.41 14.70 -16.08
C GLU A 216 -1.97 14.86 -15.62
N LYS A 217 -1.76 15.40 -14.42
CA LYS A 217 -0.42 15.59 -13.88
C LYS A 217 -0.40 15.49 -12.36
N THR A 218 0.50 14.67 -11.83
CA THR A 218 0.80 14.65 -10.40
C THR A 218 2.15 15.33 -10.15
N THR A 219 2.19 16.31 -9.25
CA THR A 219 3.45 16.92 -8.78
C THR A 219 3.64 16.60 -7.31
N ILE A 220 4.72 15.89 -6.97
CA ILE A 220 5.08 15.55 -5.59
C ILE A 220 6.30 16.37 -5.20
N THR A 221 6.20 17.16 -4.15
CA THR A 221 7.32 17.94 -3.59
C THR A 221 7.70 17.39 -2.23
N LEU A 222 8.98 17.15 -1.99
CA LEU A 222 9.49 16.56 -0.75
C LEU A 222 10.74 17.28 -0.24
N LYS A 223 10.77 17.53 1.07
CA LYS A 223 11.95 17.94 1.82
C LYS A 223 12.21 16.90 2.90
N ILE A 224 13.14 15.99 2.65
CA ILE A 224 13.48 14.89 3.54
C ILE A 224 14.60 15.36 4.48
N SER A 225 14.41 15.19 5.79
CA SER A 225 15.48 15.32 6.77
C SER A 225 15.79 13.96 7.38
N MET A 226 16.93 13.39 6.99
CA MET A 226 17.42 12.14 7.56
C MET A 226 17.91 12.35 8.99
N LYS A 227 18.47 13.53 9.30
CA LYS A 227 18.87 13.89 10.68
C LYS A 227 17.69 13.89 11.64
N GLN A 228 16.56 14.46 11.23
CA GLN A 228 15.37 14.54 12.07
C GLN A 228 14.48 13.30 11.96
N LYS A 229 14.73 12.43 10.98
CA LYS A 229 13.84 11.31 10.61
C LYS A 229 12.43 11.80 10.27
N LYS A 230 12.33 12.89 9.52
CA LYS A 230 11.08 13.57 9.16
C LYS A 230 11.09 14.02 7.70
N PHE A 231 9.92 14.36 7.17
CA PHE A 231 9.83 15.08 5.91
C PHE A 231 8.65 16.05 5.88
N GLU A 232 8.79 17.10 5.06
CA GLU A 232 7.68 17.97 4.65
C GLU A 232 7.34 17.70 3.19
N GLY A 233 6.06 17.63 2.88
CA GLY A 233 5.54 17.21 1.58
C GLY A 233 4.39 18.05 1.07
N ALA A 234 4.27 18.11 -0.25
CA ALA A 234 3.08 18.59 -0.94
C ALA A 234 2.81 17.71 -2.17
N VAL A 235 1.55 17.37 -2.42
CA VAL A 235 1.14 16.70 -3.65
C VAL A 235 0.06 17.52 -4.34
N ILE A 236 0.21 17.71 -5.65
CA ILE A 236 -0.78 18.37 -6.51
C ILE A 236 -1.23 17.34 -7.52
N TYR A 237 -2.52 17.01 -7.52
CA TYR A 237 -3.19 16.26 -8.58
C TYR A 237 -3.89 17.27 -9.48
N SER A 238 -3.42 17.39 -10.72
CA SER A 238 -3.92 18.39 -11.67
C SER A 238 -4.96 17.76 -12.58
N ASN A 239 -6.05 18.49 -12.79
CA ASN A 239 -7.17 18.09 -13.65
C ASN A 239 -7.61 16.64 -13.38
N VAL A 240 -7.79 16.30 -12.11
CA VAL A 240 -8.38 15.03 -11.70
C VAL A 240 -9.79 14.98 -12.27
N THR A 241 -10.04 13.96 -13.07
CA THR A 241 -11.38 13.57 -13.48
C THR A 241 -11.62 12.20 -12.91
N SER A 242 -12.43 12.12 -11.86
CA SER A 242 -12.76 10.86 -11.22
C SER A 242 -14.14 10.89 -10.60
N GLN A 243 -14.60 9.68 -10.26
CA GLN A 243 -15.63 9.25 -9.29
C GLN A 243 -16.64 10.28 -8.74
N PRO A 244 -17.87 9.86 -8.34
CA PRO A 244 -18.82 10.73 -7.65
C PRO A 244 -18.27 11.38 -6.35
N TYR A 245 -17.21 10.81 -5.75
CA TYR A 245 -16.55 11.33 -4.54
C TYR A 245 -15.05 10.93 -4.45
N ILE A 246 -14.30 11.62 -3.57
CA ILE A 246 -12.87 11.39 -3.35
C ILE A 246 -12.55 11.39 -1.86
N TYR A 247 -11.77 10.41 -1.41
CA TYR A 247 -10.99 10.46 -0.17
C TYR A 247 -9.57 9.92 -0.40
N PHE A 248 -8.68 10.16 0.55
CA PHE A 248 -7.27 9.78 0.47
C PHE A 248 -6.90 8.74 1.50
N ARG A 249 -6.04 7.81 1.08
CA ARG A 249 -5.39 6.79 1.90
C ARG A 249 -4.07 7.32 2.41
N ARG A 250 -3.76 7.11 3.68
CA ARG A 250 -2.49 7.50 4.29
C ARG A 250 -2.00 6.47 5.30
N THR A 251 -0.85 6.74 5.90
CA THR A 251 -0.41 6.06 7.13
C THR A 251 -0.49 7.01 8.32
N PRO A 252 -0.53 6.50 9.56
CA PRO A 252 -0.52 7.34 10.77
C PRO A 252 0.69 8.27 10.88
N ARG A 253 1.77 7.99 10.13
CA ARG A 253 3.00 8.78 10.09
C ARG A 253 2.85 10.08 9.33
N ILE A 254 1.91 10.14 8.39
CA ILE A 254 1.67 11.30 7.54
C ILE A 254 0.54 12.12 8.16
N ASN A 255 0.81 13.33 8.63
CA ASN A 255 -0.21 14.25 9.11
C ASN A 255 -0.58 15.25 8.01
N ILE A 256 -1.87 15.38 7.71
CA ILE A 256 -2.38 16.34 6.73
C ILE A 256 -2.51 17.71 7.38
N LYS A 257 -1.98 18.73 6.70
CA LYS A 257 -1.99 20.12 7.17
C LYS A 257 -3.02 20.97 6.44
N GLU A 258 -3.16 20.77 5.13
CA GLU A 258 -4.01 21.59 4.27
C GLU A 258 -4.48 20.74 3.09
N ILE A 259 -5.74 20.91 2.69
CA ILE A 259 -6.27 20.43 1.41
C ILE A 259 -6.86 21.62 0.69
N LYS A 260 -6.47 21.81 -0.57
CA LYS A 260 -7.10 22.76 -1.48
C LYS A 260 -7.74 22.03 -2.64
N VAL A 261 -8.93 22.50 -3.00
CA VAL A 261 -9.66 22.05 -4.18
C VAL A 261 -9.88 23.27 -5.06
N ASN A 262 -9.34 23.26 -6.27
CA ASN A 262 -9.37 24.38 -7.21
C ASN A 262 -8.86 25.70 -6.58
N GLY A 263 -7.81 25.60 -5.76
CA GLY A 263 -7.18 26.74 -5.07
C GLY A 263 -7.86 27.17 -3.76
N GLU A 264 -9.06 26.66 -3.46
CA GLU A 264 -9.79 26.97 -2.23
C GLU A 264 -9.48 25.97 -1.12
N ASN A 265 -9.22 26.46 0.09
CA ASN A 265 -9.06 25.59 1.27
C ASN A 265 -10.37 24.88 1.57
N VAL A 266 -10.27 23.57 1.84
CA VAL A 266 -11.41 22.70 2.17
C VAL A 266 -11.16 22.07 3.54
N ASP A 267 -12.18 22.10 4.39
CA ASP A 267 -12.17 21.36 5.64
C ASP A 267 -12.10 19.85 5.38
N PHE A 268 -11.46 19.12 6.29
CA PHE A 268 -11.30 17.69 6.14
C PHE A 268 -11.27 17.00 7.49
N ILE A 269 -11.69 15.74 7.46
CA ILE A 269 -11.51 14.79 8.56
C ILE A 269 -10.33 13.92 8.19
N GLN A 270 -9.43 13.70 9.13
CA GLN A 270 -8.36 12.72 8.96
C GLN A 270 -8.44 11.72 10.11
N SER A 271 -8.26 10.44 9.78
CA SER A 271 -8.07 9.32 10.70
C SER A 271 -6.82 8.54 10.27
N PHE A 272 -6.44 7.47 10.96
CA PHE A 272 -5.16 6.76 10.78
C PHE A 272 -4.83 6.43 9.33
N THR A 273 -5.83 6.00 8.56
CA THR A 273 -5.64 5.53 7.20
C THR A 273 -6.43 6.29 6.16
N VAL A 274 -7.32 7.20 6.57
CA VAL A 274 -8.22 7.93 5.67
C VAL A 274 -8.19 9.44 5.90
N VAL A 275 -8.44 10.17 4.82
CA VAL A 275 -8.62 11.63 4.83
C VAL A 275 -9.79 11.95 3.93
N ILE A 276 -10.85 12.51 4.50
CA ILE A 276 -12.11 12.79 3.81
C ILE A 276 -12.27 14.31 3.70
N PRO A 277 -12.22 14.88 2.48
CA PRO A 277 -12.53 16.29 2.27
C PRO A 277 -14.04 16.53 2.47
N ALA A 278 -14.40 17.63 3.10
CA ALA A 278 -15.80 18.00 3.34
C ALA A 278 -16.51 18.53 2.08
N LYS A 279 -15.75 18.88 1.03
CA LYS A 279 -16.29 19.35 -0.26
C LYS A 279 -16.39 18.18 -1.24
N ASN A 280 -17.58 17.97 -1.80
CA ASN A 280 -17.74 17.06 -2.94
C ASN A 280 -16.89 17.59 -4.10
N PHE A 281 -16.04 16.73 -4.65
CA PHE A 281 -15.21 17.04 -5.79
C PHE A 281 -15.55 16.11 -6.93
N LYS A 282 -15.77 16.68 -8.11
CA LYS A 282 -16.02 15.93 -9.35
C LYS A 282 -14.89 16.11 -10.37
N LYS A 283 -14.32 17.32 -10.45
CA LYS A 283 -13.26 17.65 -11.41
C LYS A 283 -12.44 18.86 -10.96
N GLY A 284 -11.15 18.84 -11.29
CA GLY A 284 -10.23 19.97 -11.15
C GLY A 284 -8.93 19.63 -10.44
N ASP A 285 -8.36 20.59 -9.73
CA ASP A 285 -7.06 20.45 -9.07
C ASP A 285 -7.23 20.17 -7.58
N ILE A 286 -6.40 19.26 -7.05
CA ILE A 286 -6.33 18.97 -5.62
C ILE A 286 -4.89 19.14 -5.16
N GLU A 287 -4.66 20.03 -4.20
CA GLU A 287 -3.37 20.20 -3.53
C GLU A 287 -3.48 19.73 -2.08
N ILE A 288 -2.53 18.93 -1.61
CA ILE A 288 -2.44 18.47 -0.23
C ILE A 288 -1.06 18.78 0.32
N LYS A 289 -1.00 19.50 1.45
CA LYS A 289 0.24 19.69 2.23
C LYS A 289 0.25 18.78 3.44
N TYR A 290 1.39 18.16 3.69
CA TYR A 290 1.50 17.12 4.71
C TYR A 290 2.92 17.01 5.26
N SER A 291 3.05 16.42 6.45
CA SER A 291 4.33 16.16 7.11
C SER A 291 4.43 14.69 7.49
N GLY A 292 5.60 14.07 7.35
CA GLY A 292 5.88 12.71 7.80
C GLY A 292 6.80 12.69 9.02
N ASP A 293 6.46 11.89 10.04
CA ASP A 293 7.31 11.68 11.23
C ASP A 293 7.67 10.21 11.44
N TYR A 294 8.96 9.90 11.33
CA TYR A 294 9.54 8.57 11.51
C TYR A 294 10.46 8.52 12.74
N SER A 295 10.61 9.64 13.47
CA SER A 295 11.48 9.72 14.64
C SER A 295 10.95 8.94 15.84
N LYS A 296 9.62 8.77 15.92
CA LYS A 296 8.92 8.12 17.04
C LYS A 296 8.84 6.59 16.92
N ILE A 297 9.54 5.97 15.96
CA ILE A 297 9.36 4.55 15.61
C ILE A 297 10.66 3.80 15.75
N GLU A 298 10.76 2.97 16.79
CA GLU A 298 11.91 2.11 17.02
C GLU A 298 11.84 0.80 16.23
N LYS A 299 10.63 0.26 16.02
CA LYS A 299 10.40 -1.01 15.31
C LYS A 299 9.25 -0.89 14.30
N ILE A 300 9.49 -1.36 13.08
CA ILE A 300 8.49 -1.44 12.01
C ILE A 300 8.17 -2.91 11.78
N ALA A 301 6.93 -3.33 12.07
CA ALA A 301 6.47 -4.65 11.67
C ALA A 301 6.42 -4.70 10.13
N PRO A 302 7.09 -5.67 9.48
CA PRO A 302 7.04 -5.80 8.03
C PRO A 302 5.63 -6.19 7.58
N LYS A 303 5.11 -5.57 6.52
CA LYS A 303 3.89 -6.01 5.83
C LYS A 303 4.26 -7.06 4.81
N ARG A 304 3.77 -8.30 4.95
CA ARG A 304 4.08 -9.41 4.03
C ARG A 304 5.60 -9.58 3.78
N GLY A 305 6.43 -9.31 4.80
CA GLY A 305 7.88 -9.47 4.74
C GLY A 305 8.70 -8.26 4.25
N TYR A 306 8.09 -7.10 3.96
CA TYR A 306 8.83 -5.89 3.52
C TYR A 306 8.37 -4.59 4.20
N ILE A 307 9.24 -3.57 4.17
CA ILE A 307 9.00 -2.22 4.71
C ILE A 307 8.67 -1.27 3.56
N GLU A 308 7.53 -0.59 3.60
CA GLU A 308 7.09 0.36 2.55
C GLU A 308 7.49 1.82 2.82
N GLY A 309 8.06 2.10 3.99
CA GLY A 309 8.59 3.42 4.31
C GLY A 309 9.44 3.44 5.56
N GLN A 310 10.62 4.05 5.48
CA GLN A 310 11.50 4.31 6.61
C GLN A 310 12.42 5.50 6.37
N ILE A 311 12.79 6.19 7.45
CA ILE A 311 13.85 7.19 7.44
C ILE A 311 14.82 6.87 8.58
N LYS A 312 16.06 6.54 8.20
CA LYS A 312 17.20 6.31 9.08
C LYS A 312 18.21 7.45 8.89
N GLU A 313 19.29 7.43 9.67
CA GLU A 313 20.31 8.49 9.66
C GLU A 313 21.13 8.57 8.36
N ASP A 314 21.15 7.49 7.59
CA ASP A 314 21.94 7.35 6.36
C ASP A 314 21.09 7.07 5.12
N ILE A 315 19.85 6.59 5.29
CA ILE A 315 18.96 6.28 4.18
C ILE A 315 17.50 6.60 4.49
N ALA A 316 16.81 7.16 3.50
CA ALA A 316 15.36 7.23 3.45
C ALA A 316 14.83 6.39 2.28
N PHE A 317 13.74 5.70 2.50
CA PHE A 317 12.95 5.04 1.48
C PHE A 317 11.48 5.29 1.75
N LEU A 318 10.78 5.85 0.78
CA LEU A 318 9.37 6.20 0.90
C LEU A 318 8.66 5.73 -0.38
N ARG A 319 7.55 4.98 -0.26
CA ARG A 319 6.68 4.65 -1.40
C ARG A 319 5.20 4.65 -1.02
N GLY A 320 4.33 4.80 -2.01
CA GLY A 320 2.88 4.68 -1.82
C GLY A 320 2.34 5.59 -0.70
N THR A 321 1.55 5.03 0.22
CA THR A 321 0.96 5.76 1.36
C THR A 321 1.96 6.20 2.43
N PHE A 322 3.23 5.77 2.34
CA PHE A 322 4.33 6.27 3.17
C PHE A 322 5.04 7.47 2.52
N LEU A 323 4.84 7.70 1.22
CA LEU A 323 5.39 8.84 0.49
C LEU A 323 4.43 10.04 0.49
N ARG A 324 3.14 9.76 0.29
CA ARG A 324 2.09 10.76 0.17
C ARG A 324 0.72 10.18 0.52
N PRO A 325 -0.27 11.01 0.84
CA PRO A 325 -1.68 10.61 0.78
C PRO A 325 -2.01 10.20 -0.66
N MET A 326 -2.59 9.03 -0.88
CA MET A 326 -2.97 8.52 -2.21
C MET A 326 -4.48 8.56 -2.39
N LEU A 327 -5.00 8.72 -3.60
CA LEU A 327 -6.44 8.52 -3.84
C LEU A 327 -6.86 7.08 -3.50
N ASN A 328 -8.10 6.90 -3.09
CA ASN A 328 -8.67 5.58 -2.81
C ASN A 328 -8.76 4.71 -4.08
N SER A 329 -9.21 5.33 -5.16
CA SER A 329 -9.26 4.75 -6.51
C SER A 329 -7.87 4.39 -7.05
N VAL A 330 -7.83 3.51 -8.04
CA VAL A 330 -6.68 3.31 -8.92
C VAL A 330 -6.33 4.63 -9.62
N GLU A 331 -5.12 5.12 -9.39
CA GLU A 331 -4.63 6.38 -9.96
C GLU A 331 -4.07 6.14 -11.37
N LEU A 332 -4.79 6.56 -12.40
CA LEU A 332 -4.35 6.53 -13.80
C LEU A 332 -3.71 7.87 -14.14
N PHE A 333 -2.39 7.94 -13.98
CA PHE A 333 -1.63 9.14 -14.27
C PHE A 333 -1.41 9.34 -15.77
N ASN A 334 -1.12 10.56 -16.23
CA ASN A 334 -0.47 10.79 -17.53
C ASN A 334 0.99 11.24 -17.37
N VAL A 335 1.27 12.08 -16.37
CA VAL A 335 2.62 12.55 -16.05
C VAL A 335 2.80 12.64 -14.53
N ILE A 336 3.97 12.26 -14.03
CA ILE A 336 4.35 12.50 -12.64
C ILE A 336 5.68 13.25 -12.56
N GLU A 337 5.73 14.30 -11.76
CA GLU A 337 6.95 15.04 -11.42
C GLU A 337 7.25 14.91 -9.93
N VAL A 338 8.44 14.41 -9.58
CA VAL A 338 8.92 14.36 -8.19
C VAL A 338 10.01 15.42 -8.00
N ARG A 339 9.74 16.39 -7.13
CA ARG A 339 10.61 17.51 -6.74
C ARG A 339 11.11 17.27 -5.32
N ALA A 340 12.22 16.55 -5.17
CA ALA A 340 12.64 16.04 -3.88
C ALA A 340 14.06 16.44 -3.53
N LYS A 341 14.26 16.89 -2.29
CA LYS A 341 15.58 17.20 -1.73
C LYS A 341 15.77 16.53 -0.37
N THR A 342 17.03 16.30 -0.02
CA THR A 342 17.47 15.69 1.23
C THR A 342 18.55 16.56 1.87
N ASP A 343 18.66 16.51 3.20
CA ASP A 343 19.76 17.15 3.96
C ASP A 343 21.07 16.37 3.90
N LYS A 344 21.07 15.15 3.34
CA LYS A 344 22.27 14.32 3.19
C LYS A 344 22.21 13.46 1.91
N GLY A 345 23.28 13.53 1.12
CA GLY A 345 23.42 12.77 -0.14
C GLY A 345 22.53 13.26 -1.29
N ALA A 346 22.01 12.31 -2.07
CA ALA A 346 21.17 12.55 -3.24
C ALA A 346 19.80 11.88 -3.10
N VAL A 347 18.83 12.35 -3.88
CA VAL A 347 17.53 11.68 -4.05
C VAL A 347 17.50 10.91 -5.35
N ILE A 348 17.11 9.64 -5.32
CA ILE A 348 16.87 8.80 -6.49
C ILE A 348 15.37 8.50 -6.58
N ALA A 349 14.77 8.76 -7.75
CA ALA A 349 13.40 8.41 -8.06
C ALA A 349 13.30 7.85 -9.49
N PRO A 350 12.19 7.18 -9.86
CA PRO A 350 11.96 6.79 -11.24
C PRO A 350 11.91 7.98 -12.20
N GLY A 351 12.12 7.73 -13.49
CA GLY A 351 12.03 8.73 -14.54
C GLY A 351 13.32 9.50 -14.85
N GLU A 352 13.23 10.45 -15.76
CA GLU A 352 14.36 11.27 -16.19
C GLU A 352 14.62 12.41 -15.20
N LEU A 353 15.89 12.62 -14.82
CA LEU A 353 16.31 13.78 -14.05
C LEU A 353 16.42 15.00 -14.99
N ILE A 354 15.40 15.85 -14.99
CA ILE A 354 15.32 17.02 -15.90
C ILE A 354 15.92 18.30 -15.29
N SER A 355 16.13 18.34 -13.98
CA SER A 355 16.94 19.34 -13.27
C SER A 355 17.41 18.77 -11.94
N SER A 356 18.29 19.47 -11.21
CA SER A 356 19.06 18.92 -10.07
C SER A 356 18.27 18.16 -9.00
N ASN A 357 16.97 18.39 -8.87
CA ASN A 357 16.08 17.73 -7.92
C ASN A 357 14.69 17.40 -8.49
N VAL A 358 14.52 17.43 -9.82
CA VAL A 358 13.23 17.20 -10.47
C VAL A 358 13.31 15.99 -11.38
N TRP A 359 12.55 14.97 -11.02
CA TRP A 359 12.39 13.72 -11.76
C TRP A 359 11.06 13.73 -12.49
N ARG A 360 11.08 13.52 -13.81
CA ARG A 360 9.86 13.36 -14.61
C ARG A 360 9.69 11.90 -15.00
N ILE A 361 8.59 11.31 -14.56
CA ILE A 361 8.30 9.90 -14.72
C ILE A 361 7.42 9.71 -15.96
N SER A 362 7.89 8.86 -16.86
CA SER A 362 7.09 8.28 -17.93
C SER A 362 6.71 6.85 -17.53
N PHE A 363 5.50 6.43 -17.83
CA PHE A 363 5.00 5.09 -17.51
C PHE A 363 3.95 4.68 -18.57
N PRO A 364 3.63 3.39 -18.69
CA PRO A 364 2.61 2.96 -19.63
C PRO A 364 1.23 3.49 -19.24
N GLN A 365 0.46 3.96 -20.22
CA GLN A 365 -0.95 4.32 -19.98
C GLN A 365 -1.69 3.11 -19.38
N GLY A 366 -2.38 3.30 -18.26
CA GLY A 366 -3.04 2.22 -17.52
C GLY A 366 -2.25 1.69 -16.32
N PHE A 367 -0.97 2.06 -16.16
CA PHE A 367 -0.14 1.58 -15.07
C PHE A 367 -0.62 2.04 -13.69
N SER A 368 -0.80 1.08 -12.78
CA SER A 368 -1.30 1.30 -11.42
C SER A 368 -0.22 1.04 -10.34
N GLY A 369 0.97 1.63 -10.50
CA GLY A 369 2.08 1.39 -9.57
C GLY A 369 2.35 2.49 -8.55
N VAL A 370 3.10 2.11 -7.51
CA VAL A 370 3.60 3.02 -6.48
C VAL A 370 4.95 3.63 -6.89
N ILE A 371 5.12 4.91 -6.61
CA ILE A 371 6.37 5.63 -6.87
C ILE A 371 7.27 5.51 -5.64
N PRO A 372 8.48 4.95 -5.77
CA PRO A 372 9.49 5.02 -4.72
C PRO A 372 10.28 6.33 -4.78
N VAL A 373 10.76 6.74 -3.62
CA VAL A 373 11.81 7.76 -3.47
C VAL A 373 12.85 7.22 -2.50
N PHE A 374 14.10 7.22 -2.93
CA PHE A 374 15.26 6.90 -2.10
C PHE A 374 16.04 8.18 -1.83
N ALA A 375 16.55 8.36 -0.63
CA ALA A 375 17.52 9.42 -0.32
C ALA A 375 18.67 8.85 0.49
N GLY A 376 19.90 9.27 0.20
CA GLY A 376 21.10 8.73 0.83
C GLY A 376 22.38 9.09 0.10
N GLU A 377 23.52 8.74 0.69
CA GLU A 377 24.84 8.93 0.10
C GLU A 377 25.18 7.75 -0.83
N PHE A 378 24.46 7.68 -1.96
CA PHE A 378 24.69 6.65 -2.96
C PHE A 378 25.98 6.91 -3.74
N LYS A 379 26.81 5.87 -3.88
CA LYS A 379 27.78 5.79 -4.96
C LYS A 379 27.07 5.36 -6.24
N LYS A 380 27.66 5.63 -7.41
CA LYS A 380 27.09 5.24 -8.71
C LYS A 380 28.11 4.63 -9.66
N ILE A 381 27.65 3.69 -10.49
CA ILE A 381 28.35 3.13 -11.64
C ILE A 381 27.46 3.32 -12.86
N GLU A 382 28.00 3.83 -13.96
CA GLU A 382 27.30 3.96 -15.24
C GLU A 382 27.87 2.97 -16.25
N LEU A 383 27.00 2.18 -16.89
CA LEU A 383 27.37 1.19 -17.91
C LEU A 383 26.51 1.37 -19.17
N THR A 384 26.85 0.61 -20.22
CA THR A 384 26.09 0.58 -21.48
C THR A 384 25.96 1.98 -22.08
N ASN A 385 27.10 2.70 -22.17
CA ASN A 385 27.19 4.08 -22.64
C ASN A 385 26.24 5.05 -21.90
N GLY A 386 26.07 4.86 -20.58
CA GLY A 386 25.23 5.70 -19.73
C GLY A 386 23.73 5.38 -19.79
N TYR A 387 23.35 4.26 -20.42
CA TYR A 387 21.97 3.77 -20.44
C TYR A 387 21.56 3.13 -19.10
N LEU A 388 22.47 2.43 -18.44
CA LEU A 388 22.28 1.82 -17.13
C LEU A 388 23.03 2.62 -16.06
N THR A 389 22.34 2.98 -14.98
CA THR A 389 22.97 3.53 -13.76
C THR A 389 22.68 2.65 -12.55
N VAL A 390 23.73 2.20 -11.87
CA VAL A 390 23.62 1.43 -10.63
C VAL A 390 24.00 2.33 -9.46
N TYR A 391 23.05 2.60 -8.58
CA TYR A 391 23.23 3.30 -7.31
C TYR A 391 23.38 2.27 -6.18
N TYR A 392 24.37 2.44 -5.31
CA TYR A 392 24.62 1.50 -4.24
C TYR A 392 25.09 2.16 -2.95
N MET A 393 24.77 1.50 -1.83
CA MET A 393 25.22 1.83 -0.49
C MET A 393 25.62 0.56 0.24
N ASP A 394 26.62 0.65 1.11
CA ASP A 394 27.04 -0.43 2.03
C ASP A 394 27.46 -1.74 1.35
N ILE A 395 27.91 -1.63 0.10
CA ILE A 395 28.52 -2.71 -0.69
C ILE A 395 29.86 -2.16 -1.18
N ASP A 396 30.92 -2.96 -1.09
CA ASP A 396 32.24 -2.56 -1.57
C ASP A 396 32.26 -2.40 -3.11
N ASP A 397 33.17 -1.57 -3.61
CA ASP A 397 33.18 -1.16 -5.02
C ASP A 397 33.38 -2.37 -5.97
N LYS A 398 34.12 -3.40 -5.56
CA LYS A 398 34.32 -4.62 -6.37
C LYS A 398 33.04 -5.46 -6.45
N THR A 399 32.32 -5.60 -5.34
CA THR A 399 31.02 -6.29 -5.35
C THR A 399 29.99 -5.50 -6.15
N ALA A 400 29.95 -4.17 -6.01
CA ALA A 400 29.07 -3.31 -6.78
C ALA A 400 29.33 -3.40 -8.29
N GLU A 401 30.60 -3.37 -8.70
CA GLU A 401 31.00 -3.55 -10.11
C GLU A 401 30.57 -4.93 -10.64
N ARG A 402 30.76 -6.00 -9.87
CA ARG A 402 30.29 -7.34 -10.25
C ARG A 402 28.78 -7.38 -10.47
N TYR A 403 28.00 -6.73 -9.60
CA TYR A 403 26.54 -6.68 -9.72
C TYR A 403 26.09 -5.82 -10.90
N ALA A 404 26.78 -4.71 -11.14
CA ALA A 404 26.51 -3.83 -12.25
C ALA A 404 26.82 -4.49 -13.61
N ASN A 405 27.92 -5.24 -13.70
CA ASN A 405 28.26 -6.04 -14.87
C ASN A 405 27.24 -7.15 -15.15
N LEU A 406 26.80 -7.87 -14.12
CA LEU A 406 25.73 -8.87 -14.26
C LEU A 406 24.41 -8.23 -14.74
N THR A 407 24.07 -7.06 -14.21
CA THR A 407 22.88 -6.31 -14.64
C THR A 407 22.98 -5.92 -16.12
N ALA A 408 24.14 -5.40 -16.54
CA ALA A 408 24.40 -5.04 -17.94
C ALA A 408 24.30 -6.28 -18.86
N GLU A 409 24.89 -7.40 -18.47
CA GLU A 409 24.83 -8.67 -19.23
C GLU A 409 23.37 -9.12 -19.45
N ILE A 410 22.56 -9.14 -18.37
CA ILE A 410 21.15 -9.53 -18.45
C ILE A 410 20.38 -8.54 -19.34
N LEU A 411 20.60 -7.24 -19.15
CA LEU A 411 19.93 -6.18 -19.92
C LEU A 411 20.26 -6.27 -21.42
N GLU A 412 21.52 -6.51 -21.77
CA GLU A 412 21.99 -6.69 -23.15
C GLU A 412 21.38 -7.93 -23.80
N PHE A 413 21.27 -9.04 -23.06
CA PHE A 413 20.52 -10.21 -23.52
C PHE A 413 19.07 -9.83 -23.87
N GLY A 414 18.39 -9.09 -22.99
CA GLY A 414 17.02 -8.65 -23.21
C GLY A 414 16.88 -7.74 -24.42
N MET A 415 17.75 -6.73 -24.54
CA MET A 415 17.73 -5.78 -25.66
C MET A 415 17.97 -6.47 -27.01
N LYS A 416 18.84 -7.48 -27.05
CA LYS A 416 19.12 -8.27 -28.26
C LYS A 416 17.89 -9.05 -28.73
N HIS A 417 17.12 -9.64 -27.81
CA HIS A 417 16.03 -10.54 -28.16
C HIS A 417 14.67 -9.83 -28.27
N PHE A 418 14.39 -8.91 -27.35
CA PHE A 418 13.08 -8.27 -27.18
C PHE A 418 13.06 -6.79 -27.59
N GLY A 419 14.20 -6.24 -28.02
CA GLY A 419 14.35 -4.81 -28.31
C GLY A 419 14.54 -3.99 -27.04
N LYS A 420 14.79 -2.68 -27.18
CA LYS A 420 15.02 -1.80 -26.02
C LYS A 420 13.72 -1.59 -25.21
N PRO A 421 13.78 -1.57 -23.87
CA PRO A 421 12.69 -1.09 -23.04
C PRO A 421 12.22 0.31 -23.45
N GLY A 422 11.02 0.69 -23.02
CA GLY A 422 10.36 1.94 -23.34
C GLY A 422 11.05 3.19 -22.79
N TYR A 423 12.02 3.04 -21.90
CA TYR A 423 12.67 4.10 -21.14
C TYR A 423 13.95 4.63 -21.81
N GLY A 424 14.28 5.90 -21.58
CA GLY A 424 15.52 6.51 -22.09
C GLY A 424 16.77 6.04 -21.35
N LYS A 425 16.63 5.73 -20.06
CA LYS A 425 17.64 5.14 -19.18
C LYS A 425 16.95 4.21 -18.20
N VAL A 426 17.71 3.28 -17.63
CA VAL A 426 17.24 2.39 -16.56
C VAL A 426 18.19 2.47 -15.37
N LYS A 427 17.66 2.19 -14.18
CA LYS A 427 18.39 2.32 -12.92
C LYS A 427 18.25 1.07 -12.07
N VAL A 428 19.30 0.75 -11.34
CA VAL A 428 19.23 -0.20 -10.21
C VAL A 428 19.64 0.53 -8.95
N VAL A 429 18.91 0.31 -7.86
CA VAL A 429 19.23 0.82 -6.53
C VAL A 429 19.47 -0.35 -5.59
N TYR A 430 20.65 -0.41 -4.99
CA TYR A 430 21.01 -1.30 -3.89
C TYR A 430 20.99 -0.51 -2.58
N PRO A 431 19.84 -0.44 -1.88
CA PRO A 431 19.69 0.38 -0.69
C PRO A 431 20.23 -0.33 0.57
N LYS A 432 20.85 0.43 1.48
CA LYS A 432 21.37 -0.09 2.75
C LYS A 432 20.24 -0.49 3.71
N GLY A 433 20.30 -1.71 4.25
CA GLY A 433 19.44 -2.13 5.37
C GLY A 433 17.94 -2.07 5.05
N ILE A 434 17.57 -2.27 3.78
CA ILE A 434 16.18 -2.35 3.29
C ILE A 434 16.04 -3.65 2.54
N SER A 435 15.14 -4.54 2.98
CA SER A 435 14.82 -5.75 2.23
C SER A 435 13.81 -5.41 1.13
N ILE A 436 14.23 -5.52 -0.14
CA ILE A 436 13.41 -5.20 -1.31
C ILE A 436 13.85 -5.99 -2.55
N SER A 437 12.86 -6.42 -3.33
CA SER A 437 12.99 -6.91 -4.71
C SER A 437 11.75 -6.43 -5.44
N SER A 438 11.86 -5.30 -6.14
CA SER A 438 10.71 -4.71 -6.79
C SER A 438 11.15 -3.80 -7.92
N LEU A 439 10.65 -4.09 -9.12
CA LEU A 439 10.66 -3.10 -10.18
C LEU A 439 9.64 -1.99 -9.91
N MET A 440 10.07 -0.77 -10.15
CA MET A 440 9.30 0.46 -10.09
C MET A 440 9.60 1.28 -11.36
N LEU A 441 8.91 0.96 -12.46
CA LEU A 441 9.07 1.58 -13.78
C LEU A 441 10.48 1.39 -14.38
N ASP A 442 11.23 2.47 -14.59
CA ASP A 442 12.61 2.44 -15.10
C ASP A 442 13.64 2.05 -14.02
N THR A 443 13.20 1.86 -12.78
CA THR A 443 14.07 1.68 -11.61
C THR A 443 13.80 0.36 -10.93
N LEU A 444 14.83 -0.48 -10.77
CA LEU A 444 14.79 -1.71 -9.99
C LEU A 444 15.44 -1.49 -8.62
N ALA A 445 14.69 -1.67 -7.53
CA ALA A 445 15.24 -1.70 -6.18
C ALA A 445 15.48 -3.15 -5.74
N TYR A 446 16.73 -3.49 -5.38
CA TYR A 446 17.11 -4.87 -5.08
C TYR A 446 18.10 -4.93 -3.92
N SER A 447 17.88 -5.83 -2.96
CA SER A 447 18.73 -5.98 -1.77
C SER A 447 19.34 -7.37 -1.60
N HIS A 448 18.91 -8.35 -2.40
CA HIS A 448 19.45 -9.70 -2.35
C HIS A 448 20.75 -9.79 -3.16
N ASN A 449 21.51 -10.87 -3.01
CA ASN A 449 22.70 -11.12 -3.82
C ASN A 449 22.27 -11.57 -5.24
N PRO A 450 22.40 -10.72 -6.28
CA PRO A 450 21.95 -11.05 -7.63
C PRO A 450 22.76 -12.17 -8.27
N VAL A 451 24.00 -12.43 -7.82
CA VAL A 451 24.80 -13.56 -8.31
C VAL A 451 24.23 -14.88 -7.80
N ARG A 452 23.86 -14.93 -6.52
CA ARG A 452 23.26 -16.13 -5.91
C ARG A 452 21.88 -16.43 -6.49
N TYR A 453 21.10 -15.38 -6.76
CA TYR A 453 19.72 -15.46 -7.26
C TYR A 453 19.61 -15.03 -8.72
N LYS A 454 20.62 -15.36 -9.55
CA LYS A 454 20.78 -14.88 -10.94
C LYS A 454 19.49 -14.89 -11.77
N TYR A 455 18.74 -15.99 -11.77
CA TYR A 455 17.52 -16.11 -12.58
C TYR A 455 16.29 -15.44 -11.97
N GLY A 456 16.24 -15.31 -10.64
CA GLY A 456 15.25 -14.45 -9.98
C GLY A 456 15.56 -12.98 -10.23
N TYR A 457 16.83 -12.59 -10.29
CA TYR A 457 17.23 -11.23 -10.64
C TYR A 457 16.95 -10.91 -12.13
N ALA A 458 17.13 -11.88 -13.02
CA ALA A 458 16.72 -11.75 -14.43
C ALA A 458 15.21 -11.57 -14.59
N TYR A 459 14.41 -12.20 -13.73
CA TYR A 459 12.95 -12.02 -13.69
C TYR A 459 12.60 -10.56 -13.37
N GLU A 460 13.26 -9.98 -12.37
CA GLU A 460 13.05 -8.57 -11.99
C GLU A 460 13.49 -7.58 -13.09
N ILE A 461 14.60 -7.86 -13.78
CA ILE A 461 15.06 -7.06 -14.92
C ILE A 461 14.07 -7.13 -16.09
N ALA A 462 13.49 -8.30 -16.33
CA ALA A 462 12.49 -8.49 -17.39
C ALA A 462 11.26 -7.61 -17.21
N HIS A 463 10.97 -7.20 -15.96
CA HIS A 463 9.86 -6.30 -15.71
C HIS A 463 10.03 -4.92 -16.38
N TRP A 464 11.24 -4.51 -16.80
CA TRP A 464 11.42 -3.28 -17.59
C TRP A 464 10.67 -3.34 -18.93
N TRP A 465 10.40 -4.54 -19.46
CA TRP A 465 9.52 -4.76 -20.61
C TRP A 465 8.06 -4.91 -20.16
N VAL A 466 7.78 -5.75 -19.15
CA VAL A 466 6.40 -6.01 -18.68
C VAL A 466 6.34 -6.12 -17.15
N PRO A 467 5.65 -5.23 -16.41
CA PRO A 467 4.73 -4.21 -16.89
C PRO A 467 5.39 -2.87 -17.28
N GLY A 468 6.72 -2.79 -17.31
CA GLY A 468 7.43 -1.51 -17.46
C GLY A 468 7.23 -0.82 -18.81
N THR A 469 7.35 -1.53 -19.93
CA THR A 469 7.17 -0.95 -21.27
C THR A 469 5.75 -1.11 -21.76
N VAL A 470 5.11 -2.24 -21.44
CA VAL A 470 3.72 -2.56 -21.75
C VAL A 470 3.10 -3.13 -20.48
N THR A 471 1.89 -2.71 -20.13
CA THR A 471 1.16 -3.22 -18.96
C THR A 471 -0.17 -3.87 -19.33
N PHE A 472 -0.72 -4.64 -18.39
CA PHE A 472 -1.99 -5.37 -18.48
C PHE A 472 -2.77 -5.22 -17.17
N ASP A 473 -2.81 -3.99 -16.64
CA ASP A 473 -3.38 -3.67 -15.33
C ASP A 473 -4.85 -3.25 -15.42
N THR A 474 -5.34 -2.88 -16.61
CA THR A 474 -6.73 -2.46 -16.83
C THR A 474 -7.60 -3.59 -17.36
N ASN A 475 -6.98 -4.58 -18.05
CA ASN A 475 -7.65 -5.80 -18.50
C ASN A 475 -7.14 -7.02 -17.73
N MET A 476 -7.78 -7.31 -16.59
CA MET A 476 -7.37 -8.39 -15.70
C MET A 476 -7.35 -9.78 -16.37
N SER A 477 -8.14 -9.99 -17.43
CA SER A 477 -8.08 -11.23 -18.21
C SER A 477 -6.75 -11.47 -18.92
N GLN A 478 -5.97 -10.40 -19.16
CA GLN A 478 -4.64 -10.45 -19.77
C GLN A 478 -3.50 -10.29 -18.76
N PHE A 479 -3.83 -10.03 -17.49
CA PHE A 479 -2.86 -9.80 -16.42
C PHE A 479 -1.81 -10.91 -16.30
N TRP A 480 -2.14 -12.15 -16.66
CA TRP A 480 -1.21 -13.28 -16.63
C TRP A 480 0.11 -13.01 -17.38
N PHE A 481 0.10 -12.16 -18.42
CA PHE A 481 1.30 -11.81 -19.16
C PHE A 481 2.31 -11.01 -18.33
N ASN A 482 1.85 -10.21 -17.36
CA ASN A 482 2.69 -9.51 -16.36
C ASN A 482 3.54 -10.48 -15.53
N LEU A 483 3.13 -11.75 -15.43
CA LEU A 483 3.83 -12.79 -14.66
C LEU A 483 4.59 -13.75 -15.57
N ALA A 484 3.98 -14.12 -16.69
CA ALA A 484 4.51 -15.12 -17.62
C ALA A 484 5.75 -14.62 -18.36
N PHE A 485 5.71 -13.38 -18.89
CA PHE A 485 6.81 -12.85 -19.67
C PHE A 485 8.12 -12.76 -18.86
N PRO A 486 8.11 -12.23 -17.62
CA PRO A 486 9.32 -12.22 -16.79
C PRO A 486 9.91 -13.60 -16.49
N TRP A 487 9.07 -14.63 -16.31
CA TRP A 487 9.59 -15.99 -16.12
C TRP A 487 10.12 -16.61 -17.42
N TYR A 488 9.42 -16.38 -18.53
CA TYR A 488 9.90 -16.76 -19.87
C TYR A 488 11.25 -16.12 -20.18
N TYR A 489 11.42 -14.84 -19.85
CA TYR A 489 12.69 -14.13 -19.98
C TYR A 489 13.81 -14.84 -19.22
N SER A 490 13.58 -15.19 -17.95
CA SER A 490 14.55 -15.93 -17.14
C SER A 490 14.89 -17.30 -17.72
N LEU A 491 13.91 -18.03 -18.27
CA LEU A 491 14.16 -19.30 -18.96
C LEU A 491 15.06 -19.11 -20.19
N LYS A 492 14.79 -18.12 -21.03
CA LYS A 492 15.62 -17.86 -22.23
C LYS A 492 17.01 -17.36 -21.86
N TYR A 493 17.15 -16.56 -20.81
CA TYR A 493 18.46 -16.13 -20.31
C TYR A 493 19.26 -17.30 -19.71
N ALA A 494 18.60 -18.19 -18.96
CA ALA A 494 19.21 -19.44 -18.49
C ALA A 494 19.67 -20.32 -19.66
N GLN A 495 18.85 -20.43 -20.71
CA GLN A 495 19.20 -21.17 -21.93
C GLN A 495 20.39 -20.56 -22.67
N ASN A 496 20.49 -19.23 -22.71
CA ASN A 496 21.64 -18.52 -23.26
C ASN A 496 22.91 -18.74 -22.43
N THR A 497 22.77 -19.01 -21.13
CA THR A 497 23.90 -19.33 -20.25
C THR A 497 24.35 -20.79 -20.42
N SER A 498 23.44 -21.75 -20.28
CA SER A 498 23.70 -23.17 -20.55
C SER A 498 22.39 -23.97 -20.64
N GLN A 499 22.44 -25.10 -21.35
CA GLN A 499 21.31 -26.02 -21.44
C GLN A 499 20.95 -26.64 -20.07
N GLU A 500 21.95 -26.85 -19.20
CA GLU A 500 21.76 -27.35 -17.85
C GLU A 500 20.99 -26.35 -16.98
N SER A 501 21.41 -25.08 -16.97
CA SER A 501 20.72 -24.02 -16.23
C SER A 501 19.27 -23.85 -16.67
N TYR A 502 19.01 -23.92 -17.98
CA TYR A 502 17.65 -23.92 -18.51
C TYR A 502 16.82 -25.10 -17.99
N ARG A 503 17.37 -26.33 -18.07
CA ARG A 503 16.68 -27.54 -17.59
C ARG A 503 16.36 -27.46 -16.10
N GLU A 504 17.31 -27.00 -15.28
CA GLU A 504 17.12 -26.84 -13.83
C GLU A 504 16.02 -25.82 -13.50
N LEU A 505 16.09 -24.63 -14.10
CA LEU A 505 15.10 -23.56 -13.86
C LEU A 505 13.71 -23.97 -14.34
N ARG A 506 13.62 -24.64 -15.50
CA ARG A 506 12.35 -25.14 -16.05
C ARG A 506 11.75 -26.21 -15.15
N ASN A 507 12.56 -27.17 -14.67
CA ASN A 507 12.10 -28.22 -13.75
C ASN A 507 11.67 -27.65 -12.39
N TYR A 508 12.33 -26.60 -11.91
CA TYR A 508 11.90 -25.87 -10.72
C TYR A 508 10.48 -25.31 -10.89
N GLY A 509 10.22 -24.60 -12.00
CA GLY A 509 8.90 -24.04 -12.29
C GLY A 509 7.81 -25.11 -12.38
N ILE A 510 8.08 -26.22 -13.08
CA ILE A 510 7.16 -27.37 -13.19
C ILE A 510 6.88 -28.00 -11.83
N SER A 511 7.92 -28.20 -11.00
CA SER A 511 7.77 -28.74 -9.65
C SER A 511 6.91 -27.84 -8.76
N LYS A 512 7.13 -26.52 -8.81
CA LYS A 512 6.33 -25.54 -8.07
C LYS A 512 4.89 -25.51 -8.56
N TYR A 513 4.68 -25.59 -9.87
CA TYR A 513 3.35 -25.70 -10.46
C TYR A 513 2.60 -26.91 -9.91
N HIS A 514 3.16 -28.12 -10.04
CA HIS A 514 2.53 -29.34 -9.54
C HIS A 514 2.24 -29.28 -8.04
N LYS A 515 3.15 -28.72 -7.24
CA LYS A 515 2.93 -28.61 -5.79
C LYS A 515 1.77 -27.66 -5.46
N ALA A 516 1.71 -26.48 -6.08
CA ALA A 516 0.70 -25.47 -5.77
C ALA A 516 -0.68 -25.86 -6.32
N THR A 517 -0.75 -26.44 -7.52
CA THR A 517 -2.01 -26.87 -8.14
C THR A 517 -2.50 -28.22 -7.65
N LYS A 518 -1.75 -28.90 -6.77
CA LYS A 518 -1.98 -30.32 -6.41
C LYS A 518 -2.11 -31.18 -7.66
N TYR A 519 -1.10 -31.14 -8.52
CA TYR A 519 -1.06 -31.86 -9.80
C TYR A 519 -2.23 -31.56 -10.74
N GLY A 520 -2.80 -30.35 -10.65
CA GLY A 520 -3.85 -29.85 -11.55
C GLY A 520 -5.23 -29.75 -10.92
N GLU A 521 -5.47 -30.33 -9.73
CA GLU A 521 -6.77 -30.29 -9.04
C GLU A 521 -7.26 -28.86 -8.75
N LYS A 522 -6.33 -27.94 -8.46
CA LYS A 522 -6.61 -26.53 -8.16
C LYS A 522 -6.26 -25.58 -9.31
N ASP A 523 -5.97 -26.10 -10.49
CA ASP A 523 -5.57 -25.26 -11.62
C ASP A 523 -6.71 -24.29 -12.02
N VAL A 524 -6.32 -23.13 -12.54
CA VAL A 524 -7.24 -22.14 -13.08
C VAL A 524 -6.80 -21.70 -14.48
N PRO A 525 -7.73 -21.24 -15.35
CA PRO A 525 -7.36 -20.63 -16.62
C PRO A 525 -6.41 -19.45 -16.40
N LEU A 526 -5.45 -19.24 -17.32
CA LEU A 526 -4.52 -18.10 -17.24
C LEU A 526 -5.27 -16.77 -17.17
N THR A 527 -6.38 -16.65 -17.91
CA THR A 527 -7.24 -15.47 -17.93
C THR A 527 -7.97 -15.18 -16.61
N GLU A 528 -7.90 -16.10 -15.65
CA GLU A 528 -8.52 -15.99 -14.34
C GLU A 528 -7.52 -16.01 -13.19
N VAL A 529 -6.21 -16.05 -13.48
CA VAL A 529 -5.17 -16.14 -12.44
C VAL A 529 -5.22 -14.99 -11.44
N TRP A 530 -5.65 -13.80 -11.88
CA TRP A 530 -5.79 -12.64 -11.01
C TRP A 530 -6.77 -12.88 -9.86
N LYS A 531 -7.80 -13.72 -10.05
CA LYS A 531 -8.82 -14.05 -9.03
C LYS A 531 -8.23 -14.77 -7.82
N VAL A 532 -7.05 -15.39 -7.96
CA VAL A 532 -6.42 -16.16 -6.88
C VAL A 532 -5.27 -15.43 -6.18
N TRP A 533 -4.89 -14.20 -6.62
CA TRP A 533 -3.78 -13.42 -6.04
C TRP A 533 -3.91 -13.22 -4.52
N GLU A 534 -5.09 -12.81 -4.06
CA GLU A 534 -5.32 -12.46 -2.66
C GLU A 534 -5.51 -13.70 -1.76
N ARG A 535 -5.95 -14.83 -2.35
CA ARG A 535 -6.32 -16.05 -1.62
C ARG A 535 -5.22 -17.09 -1.57
N ASP A 536 -4.46 -17.25 -2.66
CA ASP A 536 -3.38 -18.23 -2.78
C ASP A 536 -2.25 -17.70 -3.68
N ILE A 537 -1.32 -16.98 -3.06
CA ILE A 537 -0.15 -16.41 -3.74
C ILE A 537 0.71 -17.49 -4.43
N ASN A 538 0.75 -18.72 -3.89
CA ASN A 538 1.54 -19.79 -4.50
C ASN A 538 0.87 -20.29 -5.78
N LEU A 539 -0.45 -20.46 -5.76
CA LEU A 539 -1.22 -20.82 -6.94
C LEU A 539 -1.13 -19.73 -8.02
N TYR A 540 -1.20 -18.46 -7.61
CA TYR A 540 -1.05 -17.33 -8.49
C TYR A 540 0.28 -17.36 -9.28
N TYR A 541 1.42 -17.52 -8.59
CA TYR A 541 2.72 -17.62 -9.27
C TYR A 541 2.85 -18.93 -10.08
N ALA A 542 2.33 -20.04 -9.56
CA ALA A 542 2.35 -21.31 -10.25
C ALA A 542 1.66 -21.24 -11.63
N VAL A 543 0.44 -20.73 -11.66
CA VAL A 543 -0.36 -20.62 -12.87
C VAL A 543 0.14 -19.47 -13.73
N GLY A 544 0.25 -18.27 -13.16
CA GLY A 544 0.55 -17.05 -13.90
C GLY A 544 1.97 -17.02 -14.47
N ALA A 545 2.98 -17.31 -13.64
CA ALA A 545 4.38 -17.25 -14.07
C ALA A 545 4.82 -18.57 -14.73
N TYR A 546 4.70 -19.70 -14.03
CA TYR A 546 5.32 -20.95 -14.50
C TYR A 546 4.54 -21.59 -15.66
N LYS A 547 3.24 -21.83 -15.51
CA LYS A 547 2.40 -22.33 -16.62
C LYS A 547 2.33 -21.30 -17.75
N GLY A 548 2.16 -20.01 -17.44
CA GLY A 548 2.14 -18.94 -18.43
C GLY A 548 3.40 -18.88 -19.30
N ALA A 549 4.58 -18.99 -18.72
CA ALA A 549 5.83 -19.01 -19.49
C ALA A 549 5.96 -20.25 -20.38
N LEU A 550 5.49 -21.43 -19.94
CA LEU A 550 5.46 -22.63 -20.79
C LEU A 550 4.52 -22.45 -21.98
N VAL A 551 3.42 -21.71 -21.83
CA VAL A 551 2.57 -21.32 -22.97
C VAL A 551 3.36 -20.45 -23.96
N LEU A 552 4.16 -19.49 -23.48
CA LEU A 552 5.04 -18.69 -24.33
C LEU A 552 6.11 -19.55 -25.05
N GLU A 553 6.69 -20.55 -24.38
CA GLU A 553 7.60 -21.50 -25.04
C GLU A 553 6.90 -22.31 -26.14
N ARG A 554 5.66 -22.75 -25.92
CA ARG A 554 4.88 -23.45 -26.95
C ARG A 554 4.55 -22.56 -28.14
N LEU A 555 4.28 -21.28 -27.90
CA LEU A 555 4.09 -20.31 -28.97
C LEU A 555 5.38 -20.05 -29.75
N GLU A 556 6.54 -19.99 -29.08
CA GLU A 556 7.86 -19.92 -29.72
C GLU A 556 8.11 -21.15 -30.61
N GLU A 557 7.84 -22.35 -30.10
CA GLU A 557 7.99 -23.61 -30.84
C GLU A 557 7.07 -23.65 -32.07
N TYR A 558 5.82 -23.23 -31.92
CA TYR A 558 4.81 -23.25 -32.98
C TYR A 558 5.08 -22.22 -34.08
N ALA A 559 5.41 -20.98 -33.70
CA ALA A 559 5.64 -19.89 -34.64
C ALA A 559 7.03 -19.95 -35.29
N GLY A 560 7.98 -20.64 -34.64
CA GLY A 560 9.39 -20.59 -34.97
C GLY A 560 10.08 -19.43 -34.26
N LYS A 561 11.29 -19.69 -33.75
CA LYS A 561 12.08 -18.79 -32.89
C LYS A 561 12.21 -17.38 -33.46
N GLU A 562 12.61 -17.25 -34.72
CA GLU A 562 12.85 -15.95 -35.35
C GLU A 562 11.56 -15.11 -35.46
N ALA A 563 10.49 -15.73 -35.95
CA ALA A 563 9.19 -15.07 -36.09
C ALA A 563 8.61 -14.67 -34.72
N PHE A 564 8.77 -15.51 -33.70
CA PHE A 564 8.33 -15.22 -32.34
C PHE A 564 9.05 -14.00 -31.74
N PHE A 565 10.39 -13.99 -31.76
CA PHE A 565 11.15 -12.84 -31.23
C PHE A 565 10.93 -11.57 -32.06
N GLN A 566 10.76 -11.67 -33.38
CA GLN A 566 10.41 -10.53 -34.22
C GLN A 566 9.03 -9.97 -33.83
N SER A 567 8.04 -10.83 -33.62
CA SER A 567 6.70 -10.44 -33.20
C SER A 567 6.72 -9.77 -31.83
N LEU A 568 7.51 -10.27 -30.87
CA LEU A 568 7.67 -9.61 -29.56
C LEU A 568 8.32 -8.23 -29.67
N ARG A 569 9.35 -8.07 -30.52
CA ARG A 569 9.96 -6.75 -30.76
C ARG A 569 8.96 -5.77 -31.35
N GLU A 570 8.16 -6.22 -32.32
CA GLU A 570 7.11 -5.41 -32.92
C GLU A 570 6.00 -5.07 -31.92
N PHE A 571 5.61 -6.03 -31.09
CA PHE A 571 4.66 -5.85 -30.00
C PHE A 571 5.15 -4.77 -29.02
N PHE A 572 6.35 -4.90 -28.44
CA PHE A 572 6.89 -3.92 -27.51
C PHE A 572 7.10 -2.53 -28.15
N LYS A 573 7.40 -2.48 -29.44
CA LYS A 573 7.48 -1.21 -30.18
C LYS A 573 6.11 -0.57 -30.37
N LYS A 574 5.10 -1.37 -30.75
CA LYS A 574 3.72 -0.91 -31.01
C LYS A 574 3.03 -0.40 -29.75
N TYR A 575 3.20 -1.12 -28.64
CA TYR A 575 2.56 -0.83 -27.36
C TYR A 575 3.46 -0.09 -26.37
N ARG A 576 4.57 0.50 -26.85
CA ARG A 576 5.51 1.23 -25.99
C ARG A 576 4.80 2.29 -25.16
N LEU A 577 4.88 2.13 -23.84
CA LEU A 577 4.24 2.95 -22.82
C LEU A 577 2.70 3.00 -22.98
N ARG A 578 2.07 1.87 -23.29
CA ARG A 578 0.62 1.69 -23.41
C ARG A 578 0.19 0.35 -22.81
N GLU A 579 -1.11 0.20 -22.55
CA GLU A 579 -1.74 -1.10 -22.31
C GLU A 579 -1.60 -1.99 -23.57
N GLY A 580 -1.31 -3.28 -23.36
CA GLY A 580 -1.02 -4.27 -24.41
C GLY A 580 -2.21 -4.86 -25.15
#